data_AF-F1YL85-F1
#
_entry.id   AF-F1YL85-F1
#
_cell.length_a   1.000
_cell.length_b   1.000
_cell.length_c   1.000
_cell.angle_alpha   90.00
_cell.angle_beta   90.00
_cell.angle_gamma   90.00
#
_symmetry.space_group_name_H-M   'P 1'
#
loop_
_entity.id
_entity.type
_entity.pdbx_description
1 polymer ?
#
loop_
_entity_poly.entity_id
_entity_poly.type
_entity_poly.pdbx_seq_one_letter_code
_entity_poly.pdbx_strand_id
1 'polypeptide(L)'
;MVPSAKHPTDFTPPEPPFSTELLADLHADALDPELASHVRSRLPADPRAEEVLDALDRVQQDLRGLRTPAPPMPEAVAARLDSVIDGLTRGEDRRPE
;
A
#
# COMPACT_ATOMS: atom_id res chain seq x y z
N MET A 1 -9.74 -19.39 3.94
CA MET A 1 -9.00 -19.12 2.69
C MET A 1 -9.68 -17.94 2.03
N VAL A 2 -9.15 -16.73 2.25
CA VAL A 2 -9.62 -15.53 1.53
C VAL A 2 -9.17 -15.67 0.07
N PRO A 3 -10.02 -15.39 -0.93
CA PRO A 3 -9.60 -15.49 -2.31
C PRO A 3 -8.63 -14.34 -2.61
N SER A 4 -7.35 -14.67 -2.81
CA SER A 4 -6.37 -13.73 -3.33
C SER A 4 -6.85 -13.19 -4.67
N ALA A 5 -6.65 -11.88 -4.81
CA ALA A 5 -6.85 -11.04 -5.97
C ALA A 5 -6.80 -11.78 -7.32
N LYS A 6 -7.79 -11.49 -8.16
CA LYS A 6 -7.77 -11.84 -9.57
C LYS A 6 -6.49 -11.30 -10.21
N HIS A 7 -5.56 -12.17 -10.57
CA HIS A 7 -4.66 -11.94 -11.70
C HIS A 7 -5.29 -12.53 -12.95
N PRO A 8 -5.94 -11.73 -13.80
CA PRO A 8 -6.10 -12.09 -15.20
C PRO A 8 -4.81 -11.71 -15.94
N THR A 9 -4.01 -12.70 -16.34
CA THR A 9 -2.90 -12.54 -17.30
C THR A 9 -3.37 -12.30 -18.74
N ASP A 10 -4.67 -12.08 -18.95
CA ASP A 10 -5.27 -11.46 -20.13
C ASP A 10 -5.98 -10.17 -19.67
N PHE A 11 -5.25 -9.07 -19.51
CA PHE A 11 -5.89 -7.78 -19.18
C PHE A 11 -5.52 -6.74 -20.23
N THR A 12 -6.49 -6.44 -21.10
CA THR A 12 -6.47 -5.18 -21.84
C THR A 12 -6.30 -4.06 -20.82
N PRO A 13 -5.30 -3.17 -20.99
CA PRO A 13 -5.04 -2.13 -20.01
C PRO A 13 -6.32 -1.28 -19.83
N PRO A 14 -6.76 -1.04 -18.58
CA PRO A 14 -8.03 -0.38 -18.32
C PRO A 14 -8.01 1.03 -18.88
N GLU A 15 -9.11 1.42 -19.51
CA GLU A 15 -9.33 2.78 -20.01
C GLU A 15 -10.36 3.50 -19.15
N PRO A 16 -10.31 4.84 -19.09
CA PRO A 16 -11.30 5.62 -18.37
C PRO A 16 -12.71 5.47 -18.98
N PRO A 17 -13.78 5.58 -18.17
CA PRO A 17 -13.77 5.90 -16.75
C PRO A 17 -13.34 4.72 -15.87
N PHE A 18 -12.50 4.98 -14.87
CA PHE A 18 -11.99 3.96 -13.98
C PHE A 18 -13.02 3.54 -12.94
N SER A 19 -13.01 2.26 -12.55
CA SER A 19 -13.87 1.77 -11.47
C SER A 19 -13.40 2.27 -10.12
N THR A 20 -14.32 2.36 -9.16
CA THR A 20 -14.00 2.82 -7.79
C THR A 20 -13.01 1.88 -7.11
N GLU A 21 -13.15 0.57 -7.34
CA GLU A 21 -12.27 -0.48 -6.82
C GLU A 21 -10.84 -0.32 -7.34
N LEU A 22 -10.67 -0.04 -8.63
CA LEU A 22 -9.34 0.19 -9.21
C LEU A 22 -8.69 1.44 -8.63
N LEU A 23 -9.46 2.51 -8.42
CA LEU A 23 -8.97 3.73 -7.78
C LEU A 23 -8.63 3.51 -6.29
N ALA A 24 -9.39 2.66 -5.60
CA ALA A 24 -9.10 2.28 -4.22
C ALA A 24 -7.80 1.48 -4.12
N ASP A 25 -7.58 0.51 -5.02
CA ASP A 25 -6.34 -0.27 -5.08
C ASP A 25 -5.14 0.62 -5.47
N LEU A 26 -5.33 1.57 -6.39
CA LEU A 26 -4.31 2.57 -6.74
C LEU A 26 -3.96 3.43 -5.52
N HIS A 27 -4.96 3.93 -4.80
CA HIS A 27 -4.78 4.74 -3.58
C HIS A 27 -4.12 3.92 -2.46
N ALA A 28 -4.40 2.62 -2.37
CA ALA A 28 -3.80 1.73 -1.38
C ALA A 28 -2.37 1.28 -1.73
N ASP A 29 -1.83 1.71 -2.88
CA ASP A 29 -0.57 1.22 -3.45
C ASP A 29 -0.55 -0.32 -3.58
N ALA A 30 -1.72 -0.91 -3.86
CA ALA A 30 -1.92 -2.36 -3.96
C ALA A 30 -1.85 -2.89 -5.40
N LEU A 31 -1.67 -1.99 -6.38
CA LEU A 31 -1.55 -2.34 -7.79
C LEU A 31 -0.11 -2.72 -8.17
N ASP A 32 0.00 -3.56 -9.19
CA ASP A 32 1.29 -3.78 -9.86
C ASP A 32 1.87 -2.46 -10.39
N PRO A 33 3.18 -2.20 -10.28
CA PRO A 33 3.80 -0.94 -10.70
C PRO A 33 3.53 -0.55 -12.16
N GLU A 34 3.47 -1.52 -13.08
CA GLU A 34 3.21 -1.27 -14.50
C GLU A 34 1.78 -0.78 -14.71
N LEU A 35 0.82 -1.48 -14.10
CA LEU A 35 -0.59 -1.11 -14.14
C LEU A 35 -0.85 0.24 -13.47
N ALA A 36 -0.22 0.47 -12.31
CA ALA A 36 -0.36 1.72 -11.59
C ALA A 36 0.19 2.91 -12.41
N SER A 37 1.30 2.71 -13.13
CA SER A 37 1.87 3.72 -14.03
C SER A 37 0.93 4.02 -15.20
N HIS A 38 0.34 2.97 -15.81
CA HIS A 38 -0.67 3.14 -16.87
C HIS A 38 -1.87 3.95 -16.39
N VAL A 39 -2.48 3.57 -15.26
CA VAL A 39 -3.65 4.28 -14.70
C VAL A 39 -3.32 5.72 -14.36
N ARG A 40 -2.17 5.99 -13.72
CA ARG A 40 -1.71 7.35 -13.40
C ARG A 40 -1.54 8.22 -14.65
N SER A 41 -1.04 7.66 -15.75
CA SER A 41 -0.87 8.41 -17.01
C SER A 41 -2.20 8.83 -17.66
N ARG A 42 -3.27 8.08 -17.39
CA ARG A 42 -4.61 8.27 -17.97
C ARG A 42 -5.59 8.92 -17.01
N LEU A 43 -5.21 9.15 -15.76
CA LEU A 43 -6.02 9.81 -14.73
C LEU A 43 -6.58 11.18 -15.17
N PRO A 44 -5.83 12.05 -15.87
CA PRO A 44 -6.37 13.34 -16.33
C PRO A 44 -7.53 13.22 -17.34
N ALA A 45 -7.70 12.06 -17.97
CA ALA A 45 -8.82 11.80 -18.87
C ALA A 45 -10.10 11.39 -18.13
N ASP A 46 -10.06 11.23 -16.81
CA ASP A 46 -11.19 10.90 -15.96
C ASP A 46 -11.31 11.88 -14.77
N PRO A 47 -12.02 13.01 -14.92
CA PRO A 47 -12.23 13.97 -13.85
C PRO A 47 -12.94 13.36 -12.63
N ARG A 48 -13.76 12.32 -12.83
CA ARG A 48 -14.45 11.64 -11.74
C ARG A 48 -13.47 10.86 -10.86
N ALA A 49 -12.35 10.39 -11.42
CA ALA A 49 -11.33 9.70 -10.66
C ALA A 49 -10.67 10.61 -9.62
N GLU A 50 -10.43 11.88 -9.95
CA GLU A 50 -9.90 12.87 -8.99
C GLU A 50 -10.85 13.04 -7.80
N GLU A 51 -12.16 13.20 -8.06
CA GLU A 51 -13.16 13.30 -6.99
C GLU A 51 -13.21 12.07 -6.08
N VAL A 52 -13.03 10.87 -6.63
CA VAL A 52 -12.98 9.62 -5.85
C VAL A 52 -11.74 9.59 -4.98
N LEU A 53 -10.57 9.90 -5.55
CA LEU A 53 -9.31 9.89 -4.82
C LEU A 53 -9.31 10.92 -3.68
N ASP A 54 -9.83 12.13 -3.92
CA ASP A 54 -9.99 13.16 -2.89
C ASP A 54 -10.95 12.71 -1.78
N ALA A 55 -12.04 12.02 -2.12
CA ALA A 55 -12.96 11.49 -1.13
C ALA A 55 -12.29 10.39 -0.27
N LEU A 56 -11.48 9.52 -0.89
CA LEU A 56 -10.72 8.48 -0.19
C LEU A 56 -9.69 9.09 0.77
N ASP A 57 -8.95 10.12 0.33
CA ASP A 57 -7.97 10.79 1.19
C ASP A 57 -8.66 11.45 2.40
N ARG A 58 -9.78 12.16 2.20
CA ARG A 58 -10.57 12.74 3.30
C ARG A 58 -11.01 11.69 4.30
N VAL A 59 -11.54 10.56 3.83
CA VAL A 59 -11.94 9.45 4.72
C VAL A 59 -10.74 8.91 5.49
N GLN A 60 -9.57 8.77 4.87
CA GLN A 60 -8.36 8.37 5.60
C GLN A 60 -7.95 9.39 6.65
N GLN A 61 -8.03 10.69 6.35
CA GLN A 61 -7.72 11.76 7.31
C GLN A 61 -8.69 11.72 8.50
N ASP A 62 -10.00 11.60 8.24
CA ASP A 62 -11.02 11.49 9.28
C ASP A 62 -10.76 10.26 10.17
N LEU A 63 -10.50 9.11 9.55
CA LEU A 63 -10.17 7.88 10.29
C LEU A 63 -8.88 8.04 11.11
N ARG A 64 -7.86 8.73 10.59
CA ARG A 64 -6.63 9.04 11.36
C ARG A 64 -6.93 9.96 12.52
N GLY A 65 -7.80 10.95 12.36
CA GLY A 65 -8.25 11.84 13.44
C GLY A 65 -9.00 11.12 14.56
N LEU A 66 -9.66 10.01 14.24
CA LEU A 66 -10.35 9.15 15.22
C LEU A 66 -9.42 8.14 15.91
N ARG A 67 -8.15 8.01 15.50
CA ARG A 67 -7.24 7.04 16.10
C ARG A 67 -6.85 7.45 17.51
N THR A 68 -7.14 6.57 18.46
CA THR A 68 -6.50 6.62 19.77
C THR A 68 -5.03 6.19 19.64
N PRO A 69 -4.09 6.86 20.32
CA PRO A 69 -2.71 6.40 20.38
C PRO A 69 -2.64 4.92 20.77
N ALA A 70 -1.85 4.15 20.03
CA ALA A 70 -1.59 2.78 20.41
C ALA A 70 -0.90 2.75 21.78
N PRO A 71 -1.21 1.77 22.65
CA PRO A 71 -0.47 1.60 23.89
C PRO A 71 1.02 1.39 23.58
N PRO A 72 1.92 1.81 24.48
CA PRO A 72 3.34 1.62 24.28
C PRO A 72 3.67 0.13 24.10
N MET A 73 4.67 -0.15 23.26
CA MET A 73 5.14 -1.51 23.04
C MET A 73 5.65 -2.10 24.37
N PRO A 74 5.32 -3.37 24.70
CA PRO A 74 5.89 -4.04 25.86
C PRO A 74 7.42 -4.13 25.76
N GLU A 75 8.12 -3.84 26.87
CA GLU A 75 9.59 -3.79 26.91
C GLU A 75 10.25 -5.09 26.45
N ALA A 76 9.68 -6.25 26.81
CA ALA A 76 10.19 -7.55 26.38
C ALA A 76 10.16 -7.73 24.85
N VAL A 77 9.17 -7.13 24.17
CA VAL A 77 9.07 -7.15 22.71
C VAL A 77 10.08 -6.19 22.09
N ALA A 78 10.23 -4.99 22.66
CA ALA A 78 11.23 -4.01 22.23
C ALA A 78 12.66 -4.58 22.33
N ALA A 79 13.04 -5.13 23.49
CA ALA A 79 14.36 -5.73 23.70
C ALA A 79 14.63 -6.92 22.75
N ARG A 80 13.59 -7.71 22.43
CA ARG A 80 13.71 -8.79 21.44
C ARG A 80 13.92 -8.24 20.03
N LEU A 81 13.21 -7.18 19.64
CA LEU A 81 13.39 -6.51 18.35
C LEU A 81 14.80 -5.92 18.23
N ASP A 82 15.27 -5.23 19.26
CA ASP A 82 16.62 -4.66 19.31
C ASP A 82 17.69 -5.75 19.12
N SER A 83 17.57 -6.87 19.83
CA SER A 83 18.49 -8.00 19.67
C SER A 83 18.47 -8.61 18.27
N VAL A 84 17.31 -8.66 17.61
CA VAL A 84 17.19 -9.16 16.23
C VAL A 84 17.83 -8.18 15.25
N ILE A 85 17.56 -6.89 15.40
CA ILE A 85 18.13 -5.84 14.56
C ILE A 85 19.66 -5.84 14.69
N ASP A 86 20.19 -5.87 15.91
CA ASP A 86 21.62 -5.98 16.18
C ASP A 86 22.24 -7.24 15.54
N GLY A 87 21.51 -8.36 15.57
CA GLY A 87 21.92 -9.60 14.92
C GLY A 87 21.99 -9.48 13.41
N LEU A 88 21.03 -8.79 12.78
CA LEU A 88 20.99 -8.56 11.34
C LEU A 88 22.10 -7.59 10.90
N THR A 89 22.31 -6.49 11.62
CA THR A 89 23.36 -5.51 11.33
C THR A 89 24.76 -6.10 11.52
N ARG A 90 24.95 -6.99 12.51
CA ARG A 90 26.22 -7.70 12.71
C ARG A 90 26.42 -8.87 11.73
N GLY A 91 25.34 -9.38 11.13
CA GLY A 91 25.34 -10.50 10.19
C GLY A 91 25.85 -10.17 8.79
N GLU A 92 26.00 -8.89 8.43
CA GLU A 92 26.60 -8.46 7.16
C GLU A 92 28.13 -8.66 7.11
N ASP A 93 28.76 -9.02 8.23
CA ASP A 93 30.22 -9.20 8.36
C ASP A 93 30.69 -10.67 8.30
N ARG A 94 29.83 -11.62 7.89
CA ARG A 94 30.23 -13.03 7.71
C ARG A 94 29.99 -13.53 6.29
N ARG A 95 30.79 -13.03 5.35
CA ARG A 95 31.10 -13.72 4.10
C ARG A 95 32.54 -14.27 4.19
N PRO A 96 32.74 -15.51 4.69
CA PRO A 96 34.04 -16.16 4.58
C PRO A 96 34.27 -16.56 3.11
N GLU A 97 35.45 -16.23 2.58
CA GLU A 97 36.01 -16.75 1.32
C GLU A 97 36.24 -18.27 1.35
#